data_AF-A0AAD7M9M0-F1
#
_entry.id   AF-A0AAD7M9M0-F1
#
_cell.length_a   1.000
_cell.length_b   1.000
_cell.length_c   1.000
_cell.angle_alpha   90.00
_cell.angle_beta   90.00
_cell.angle_gamma   90.00
#
_symmetry.space_group_name_H-M   'P 1'
#
loop_
_entity.id
_entity.type
_entity.pdbx_description
1 polymer ?
#
loop_
_entity_poly.entity_id
_entity_poly.type
_entity_poly.pdbx_seq_one_letter_code
_entity_poly.pdbx_strand_id
1 'polypeptide(L)'
;MPAAVDDHPSLLWITIPSVLLVSGYFVRKWYLARRLRLHGIGKGAPGFQTNVRKVRIPPDLMRRIRAGEDVSPDEIAAASARMEREEREQGSSEPQRTAREERRDIIERDDRPKTNPVAQDSPASADPVNEWLPEGITAPKKRSKGKKK
;
A
#
# COMPACT_ATOMS: atom_id res chain seq x y z
N MET A 1 39.39 -37.46 29.06
CA MET A 1 40.33 -36.55 28.37
C MET A 1 39.54 -35.79 27.33
N PRO A 2 39.04 -34.58 27.61
CA PRO A 2 38.34 -33.79 26.59
C PRO A 2 39.35 -33.34 25.53
N ALA A 3 39.12 -33.69 24.27
CA ALA A 3 39.93 -33.26 23.15
C ALA A 3 39.86 -31.73 23.06
N ALA A 4 41.03 -31.10 23.05
CA ALA A 4 41.19 -29.66 22.95
C ALA A 4 40.50 -29.17 21.66
N VAL A 5 39.70 -28.12 21.80
CA VAL A 5 38.92 -27.49 20.73
C VAL A 5 39.82 -26.70 19.76
N ASP A 6 41.14 -26.77 19.94
CA ASP A 6 42.13 -25.91 19.31
C ASP A 6 42.53 -26.31 17.87
N ASP A 7 42.04 -27.42 17.33
CA ASP A 7 42.59 -28.02 16.11
C ASP A 7 41.89 -27.65 14.79
N HIS A 8 40.92 -26.73 14.75
CA HIS A 8 40.14 -26.47 13.53
C HIS A 8 40.24 -25.02 13.03
N PRO A 9 41.43 -24.56 12.59
CA PRO A 9 41.60 -23.22 12.01
C PRO A 9 40.72 -23.02 10.77
N SER A 10 40.45 -24.09 10.02
CA SER A 10 39.55 -24.07 8.85
C SER A 10 38.09 -23.80 9.22
N LEU A 11 37.64 -24.18 10.41
CA LEU A 11 36.27 -23.91 10.88
C LEU A 11 36.04 -22.40 11.09
N LEU A 12 37.06 -21.68 11.58
CA LEU A 12 37.02 -20.22 11.69
C LEU A 12 36.86 -19.54 10.32
N TRP A 13 37.61 -20.02 9.32
CA TRP A 13 37.52 -19.51 7.95
C TRP A 13 36.16 -19.74 7.29
N ILE A 14 35.36 -20.70 7.76
CA ILE A 14 34.00 -20.97 7.26
C ILE A 14 32.94 -20.23 8.08
N THR A 15 33.10 -20.20 9.41
CA THR A 15 32.11 -19.62 10.32
C THR A 15 32.14 -18.10 10.29
N ILE A 16 33.31 -17.46 10.25
CA ILE A 16 33.45 -16.00 10.20
C ILE A 16 32.70 -15.39 9.00
N PRO A 17 32.91 -15.80 7.73
CA PRO A 17 32.18 -15.22 6.60
C PRO A 17 30.69 -15.54 6.64
N SER A 18 30.31 -16.73 7.12
CA SER A 18 28.89 -17.11 7.25
C SER A 18 28.16 -16.21 8.25
N VAL A 19 28.78 -15.94 9.41
CA VAL A 19 28.23 -15.04 10.44
C VAL A 19 28.17 -13.60 9.92
N LEU A 20 29.19 -13.14 9.19
CA LEU A 20 29.18 -11.80 8.58
C LEU A 20 28.07 -11.64 7.54
N LEU A 21 27.82 -12.65 6.70
CA LEU A 21 26.74 -12.65 5.73
C LEU A 21 25.36 -12.56 6.39
N VAL A 22 25.12 -13.41 7.40
CA VAL A 22 23.86 -13.41 8.13
C VAL A 22 23.67 -12.09 8.88
N SER A 23 24.70 -11.62 9.58
CA SER A 23 24.68 -10.34 10.29
C SER A 23 24.41 -9.17 9.33
N GLY A 24 25.13 -9.08 8.21
CA GLY A 24 24.94 -8.07 7.19
C GLY A 24 23.52 -8.07 6.60
N TYR A 25 22.94 -9.25 6.39
CA TYR A 25 21.55 -9.39 5.96
C TYR A 25 20.57 -8.79 6.99
N PHE A 26 20.74 -9.09 8.28
CA PHE A 26 19.88 -8.54 9.33
C PHE A 26 20.05 -7.03 9.50
N VAL A 27 21.29 -6.52 9.47
CA VAL A 27 21.57 -5.08 9.53
C VAL A 27 20.92 -4.35 8.35
N ARG A 28 21.05 -4.88 7.13
CA ARG A 28 20.41 -4.31 5.94
C ARG A 28 18.89 -4.32 6.04
N LYS A 29 18.30 -5.43 6.50
CA LYS A 29 16.84 -5.56 6.69
C LYS A 29 16.34 -4.53 7.70
N TRP A 30 17.02 -4.39 8.83
CA TRP A 30 16.69 -3.41 9.86
C TRP A 30 16.85 -1.97 9.37
N TYR A 31 17.95 -1.67 8.67
CA TYR A 31 18.21 -0.35 8.09
C TYR A 31 17.11 0.05 7.09
N LEU A 32 16.72 -0.84 6.18
CA LEU A 32 15.66 -0.57 5.21
C LEU A 32 14.31 -0.36 5.91
N ALA A 33 13.97 -1.18 6.90
CA ALA A 33 12.74 -1.00 7.68
C ALA A 33 12.73 0.34 8.42
N ARG A 34 13.86 0.73 9.03
CA ARG A 34 14.01 2.02 9.72
C ARG A 34 13.93 3.20 8.75
N ARG A 35 14.59 3.09 7.59
CA ARG A 35 14.56 4.11 6.53
C ARG A 35 13.15 4.27 5.96
N LEU A 36 12.40 3.18 5.77
CA LEU A 36 11.00 3.23 5.36
C LEU A 36 10.10 3.83 6.45
N ARG A 37 10.40 3.63 7.74
CA ARG A 37 9.67 4.31 8.81
C ARG A 37 9.95 5.80 8.88
N LEU A 38 11.18 6.22 8.60
CA LEU A 38 11.59 7.63 8.65
C LEU A 38 11.18 8.40 7.39
N HIS A 39 11.44 7.82 6.22
CA HIS A 39 11.35 8.44 4.89
C HIS A 39 10.57 7.58 3.87
N GLY A 40 9.90 6.52 4.31
CA GLY A 40 9.24 5.61 3.38
C GLY A 40 8.02 6.20 2.70
N ILE A 41 7.60 5.47 1.68
CA ILE A 41 6.41 5.73 0.88
C ILE A 41 5.21 5.77 1.83
N GLY A 42 4.50 6.91 1.87
CA GLY A 42 3.35 7.15 2.74
C GLY A 42 3.56 8.16 3.87
N LYS A 43 4.77 8.73 4.04
CA LYS A 43 4.99 9.94 4.86
C LYS A 43 4.60 11.24 4.15
N GLY A 44 4.45 11.19 2.82
CA GLY A 44 3.99 12.32 2.02
C GLY A 44 5.04 13.40 1.85
N ALA A 45 4.74 14.38 0.99
CA ALA A 45 5.52 15.61 0.95
C ALA A 45 5.39 16.33 2.31
N PRO A 46 6.44 17.03 2.78
CA PRO A 46 6.35 17.87 3.96
C PRO A 46 5.15 18.83 3.85
N GLY A 47 4.25 18.82 4.84
CA GLY A 47 3.03 19.63 4.83
C GLY A 47 1.79 18.97 4.25
N PHE A 48 1.89 17.79 3.62
CA PHE A 48 0.73 17.00 3.23
C PHE A 48 0.44 15.92 4.28
N GLN A 49 -0.78 15.95 4.84
CA GLN A 49 -1.27 14.89 5.72
C GLN A 49 -1.51 13.63 4.89
N THR A 50 -0.47 12.82 4.79
CA THR A 50 -0.56 11.47 4.20
C THR A 50 -0.62 10.45 5.34
N ASN A 51 -1.11 9.25 5.07
CA ASN A 51 -1.43 8.22 6.08
C ASN A 51 -2.72 8.48 6.89
N VAL A 52 -3.76 9.01 6.23
CA VAL A 52 -5.10 9.08 6.80
C VAL A 52 -5.75 7.69 6.73
N ARG A 53 -6.23 7.18 7.87
CA ARG A 53 -6.96 5.91 7.91
C ARG A 53 -8.42 6.13 7.48
N LYS A 54 -8.97 5.21 6.69
CA LYS A 54 -10.41 5.19 6.40
C LYS A 54 -11.16 4.83 7.69
N VAL A 55 -12.02 5.73 8.15
CA VAL A 55 -12.90 5.51 9.31
C VAL A 55 -14.21 4.90 8.81
N ARG A 56 -14.69 3.86 9.50
CA ARG A 56 -16.03 3.30 9.22
C ARG A 56 -17.08 4.22 9.83
N ILE A 57 -18.05 4.64 9.01
CA ILE A 57 -19.15 5.50 9.45
C ILE A 57 -20.31 4.59 9.91
N PRO A 58 -20.89 4.83 11.10
CA PRO A 58 -22.05 4.09 11.57
C PRO A 58 -23.23 4.19 10.59
N PRO A 59 -24.09 3.15 10.49
CA PRO A 59 -25.16 3.09 9.50
C PRO A 59 -26.18 4.23 9.66
N ASP A 60 -26.43 4.71 10.88
CA ASP A 60 -27.37 5.78 11.15
C ASP A 60 -26.89 7.12 10.59
N LEU A 61 -25.61 7.44 10.79
CA LEU A 61 -24.99 8.63 10.19
C LEU A 61 -24.91 8.52 8.67
N MET A 62 -24.70 7.32 8.13
CA MET A 62 -24.69 7.10 6.69
C MET A 62 -26.04 7.44 6.04
N ARG A 63 -27.16 7.15 6.71
CA ARG A 63 -28.50 7.53 6.24
C ARG A 63 -28.69 9.04 6.23
N ARG A 64 -28.26 9.74 7.29
CA ARG A 64 -28.32 11.21 7.41
C ARG A 64 -27.49 11.90 6.33
N ILE A 65 -26.25 11.45 6.12
CA ILE A 65 -25.37 11.95 5.05
C ILE A 65 -26.02 11.73 3.68
N ARG A 66 -26.63 10.57 3.45
CA ARG A 66 -27.32 10.26 2.18
C ARG A 66 -28.57 11.12 1.96
N ALA A 67 -29.26 11.49 3.03
CA ALA A 67 -30.39 12.42 3.00
C ALA A 67 -29.97 13.88 2.78
N GLY A 68 -28.67 14.18 2.80
CA GLY A 68 -28.13 15.53 2.64
C GLY A 68 -28.17 16.37 3.92
N GLU A 69 -28.30 15.73 5.08
CA GLU A 69 -28.18 16.41 6.37
C GLU A 69 -26.71 16.73 6.67
N ASP A 70 -26.44 17.92 7.21
CA ASP A 70 -25.09 18.35 7.58
C ASP A 70 -24.67 17.69 8.90
N VAL A 71 -23.72 16.76 8.82
CA VAL A 71 -23.20 16.00 9.97
C VAL A 71 -21.82 16.50 10.30
N SER A 72 -21.63 16.98 11.53
CA SER A 72 -20.35 17.50 11.97
C SER A 72 -19.26 16.42 12.04
N PRO A 73 -17.97 16.76 11.78
CA PRO A 73 -16.86 15.81 11.93
C PRO A 73 -16.75 15.20 13.33
N ASP A 74 -17.09 15.99 14.36
CA ASP A 74 -17.06 15.56 15.76
C ASP A 74 -18.13 14.50 16.06
N GLU A 75 -19.32 14.60 15.44
CA GLU A 75 -20.37 13.56 15.53
C GLU A 75 -19.90 12.23 14.92
N ILE A 76 -19.25 12.27 13.76
CA ILE A 76 -18.71 11.07 13.09
C ILE A 76 -17.63 10.43 13.97
N ALA A 77 -16.74 11.25 14.54
CA ALA A 77 -15.68 10.78 15.43
C ALA A 77 -16.25 10.15 16.72
N ALA A 78 -17.23 10.80 17.36
CA ALA A 78 -17.87 10.28 18.56
C ALA A 78 -18.63 8.98 18.29
N ALA A 79 -19.37 8.90 17.18
CA ALA A 79 -20.16 7.73 16.85
C ALA A 79 -19.29 6.54 16.40
N SER A 80 -18.22 6.79 15.63
CA SER A 80 -17.24 5.74 15.29
C SER A 80 -16.50 5.21 16.52
N ALA A 81 -16.17 6.08 17.48
CA ALA A 81 -15.55 5.68 18.75
C ALA A 81 -16.49 4.83 19.63
N ARG A 82 -17.80 5.12 19.64
CA ARG A 82 -18.79 4.31 20.37
C ARG A 82 -18.91 2.92 19.76
N MET A 83 -19.06 2.83 18.44
CA MET A 83 -19.13 1.56 17.72
C MET A 83 -17.86 0.71 17.91
N GLU A 84 -16.67 1.30 17.92
CA GLU A 84 -15.42 0.56 18.19
C GLU A 84 -15.39 -0.02 19.62
N ARG A 85 -15.96 0.69 20.62
CA ARG A 85 -16.06 0.18 21.99
C ARG A 85 -17.06 -0.97 22.07
N GLU A 86 -18.24 -0.81 21.46
CA GLU A 86 -19.26 -1.86 21.41
C GLU A 86 -18.77 -3.11 20.68
N GLU A 87 -18.03 -2.96 19.56
CA GLU A 87 -17.39 -4.08 18.85
C GLU A 87 -16.36 -4.81 19.73
N ARG A 88 -15.59 -4.08 20.55
CA ARG A 88 -14.62 -4.68 21.49
C ARG A 88 -15.30 -5.42 22.63
N GLU A 89 -16.42 -4.90 23.13
CA GLU A 89 -17.19 -5.50 24.21
C GLU A 89 -17.97 -6.73 23.71
N GLN A 90 -18.64 -6.64 22.56
CA GLN A 90 -19.39 -7.74 21.94
C GLN A 90 -18.46 -8.82 21.36
N GLY A 91 -17.30 -8.43 20.82
CA GLY A 91 -16.27 -9.34 20.30
C GLY A 91 -15.58 -10.21 21.35
N SER A 92 -15.92 -10.07 22.63
CA SER A 92 -15.50 -11.00 23.70
C SER A 92 -16.34 -12.29 23.76
N SER A 93 -17.41 -12.40 22.96
CA SER A 93 -18.35 -13.53 22.98
C SER A 93 -18.47 -14.33 21.66
N GLU A 94 -17.62 -14.09 20.66
CA GLU A 94 -17.64 -14.84 19.40
C GLU A 94 -16.22 -15.24 18.93
N PRO A 95 -15.93 -16.54 18.72
CA PRO A 95 -14.60 -16.98 18.34
C PRO A 95 -14.33 -16.70 16.86
N GLN A 96 -13.52 -15.67 16.61
CA GLN A 96 -12.41 -15.63 15.65
C GLN A 96 -12.38 -16.74 14.56
N ARG A 97 -13.32 -16.69 13.62
CA ARG A 97 -13.27 -17.34 12.30
C ARG A 97 -13.85 -16.29 11.35
N THR A 98 -13.10 -15.52 10.56
CA THR A 98 -12.35 -15.95 9.37
C THR A 98 -11.45 -14.82 8.80
N ALA A 99 -11.01 -13.83 9.59
CA ALA A 99 -10.20 -12.71 9.05
C ALA A 99 -8.79 -13.11 8.52
N ARG A 100 -8.37 -14.37 8.71
CA ARG A 100 -7.11 -14.91 8.19
C ARG A 100 -7.26 -15.62 6.84
N GLU A 101 -8.47 -15.97 6.43
CA GLU A 101 -8.72 -16.79 5.22
C GLU A 101 -9.14 -15.92 4.01
N GLU A 102 -9.69 -14.73 4.24
CA GLU A 102 -10.16 -13.82 3.17
C GLU A 102 -9.06 -12.89 2.61
N ARG A 103 -7.78 -13.18 2.86
CA ARG A 103 -6.63 -12.39 2.38
C ARG A 103 -5.97 -12.95 1.11
N ARG A 104 -6.71 -13.71 0.29
CA ARG A 104 -6.17 -14.28 -0.97
C ARG A 104 -6.97 -14.01 -2.24
N ASP A 105 -7.99 -13.16 -2.21
CA ASP A 105 -8.62 -12.69 -3.46
C ASP A 105 -8.35 -11.21 -3.66
N ILE A 106 -7.11 -10.90 -4.06
CA ILE A 106 -6.84 -9.65 -4.79
C ILE A 106 -7.46 -9.84 -6.17
N ILE A 107 -8.73 -9.48 -6.32
CA ILE A 107 -9.34 -9.32 -7.63
C ILE A 107 -8.71 -8.07 -8.24
N GLU A 108 -7.77 -8.27 -9.15
CA GLU A 108 -7.22 -7.22 -9.99
C GLU A 108 -8.35 -6.70 -10.89
N ARG A 109 -9.02 -5.64 -10.44
CA ARG A 109 -10.01 -4.92 -11.22
C ARG A 109 -9.27 -4.02 -12.20
N ASP A 110 -9.08 -4.52 -13.42
CA ASP A 110 -8.51 -3.74 -14.52
C ASP A 110 -9.58 -2.79 -15.07
N ASP A 111 -9.69 -1.59 -14.49
CA ASP A 111 -10.59 -0.51 -14.96
C ASP A 111 -10.04 0.21 -16.21
N ARG A 112 -9.06 -0.37 -16.92
CA ARG A 112 -8.60 0.18 -18.20
C ARG A 112 -9.72 0.06 -19.24
N PRO A 113 -10.04 1.13 -19.99
CA PRO A 113 -10.93 1.00 -21.13
C PRO A 113 -10.30 0.02 -22.12
N LYS A 114 -10.95 -1.13 -22.32
CA LYS A 114 -10.57 -2.10 -23.35
C LYS A 114 -10.78 -1.41 -24.71
N THR A 115 -9.71 -0.83 -25.23
CA THR A 115 -9.67 -0.36 -26.61
C THR A 115 -9.66 -1.59 -27.52
N ASN A 116 -10.86 -2.06 -27.88
CA ASN A 116 -11.02 -2.97 -28.99
C ASN A 116 -10.48 -2.26 -30.25
N PRO A 117 -9.56 -2.85 -31.03
CA PRO A 117 -9.21 -2.31 -32.33
C PRO A 117 -10.29 -2.73 -33.33
N VAL A 118 -11.48 -2.14 -33.19
CA VAL A 118 -12.43 -2.07 -34.30
C VAL A 118 -12.17 -0.73 -34.96
N ALA A 119 -11.48 -0.77 -36.09
CA ALA A 119 -11.50 0.32 -37.04
C ALA A 119 -12.96 0.58 -37.44
N GLN A 120 -13.47 1.78 -37.17
CA GLN A 120 -14.44 2.47 -38.02
C GLN A 120 -14.73 3.87 -37.47
N ASP A 121 -14.26 4.85 -38.24
CA ASP A 121 -14.76 6.20 -38.45
C ASP A 121 -15.89 6.70 -37.54
N SER A 122 -15.58 7.67 -36.67
CA SER A 122 -16.50 8.70 -36.21
C SER A 122 -15.71 9.94 -35.75
N PRO A 123 -16.25 11.16 -35.99
CA PRO A 123 -15.46 12.37 -36.11
C PRO A 123 -15.01 12.92 -34.75
N ALA A 124 -13.86 13.59 -34.79
CA ALA A 124 -13.18 14.28 -33.70
C ALA A 124 -14.13 15.07 -32.79
N SER A 125 -14.56 14.45 -31.69
CA SER A 125 -14.92 15.18 -30.48
C SER A 125 -13.61 15.62 -29.84
N ALA A 126 -13.31 16.92 -29.96
CA ALA A 126 -12.19 17.55 -29.28
C ALA A 126 -12.33 17.32 -27.76
N ASP A 127 -11.53 16.39 -27.23
CA ASP A 127 -11.36 16.28 -25.79
C ASP A 127 -10.86 17.63 -25.26
N PRO A 128 -11.45 18.17 -24.17
CA PRO A 128 -11.00 19.43 -23.61
C PRO A 128 -9.54 19.27 -23.21
N VAL A 129 -8.67 20.04 -23.87
CA VAL A 129 -7.26 20.17 -23.51
C VAL A 129 -7.23 20.54 -22.03
N ASN A 130 -6.85 19.60 -21.18
CA ASN A 130 -6.82 19.82 -19.75
C ASN A 130 -5.67 20.78 -19.43
N GLU A 131 -5.98 22.07 -19.33
CA GLU A 131 -5.04 23.18 -19.09
C GLU A 131 -4.24 23.03 -17.78
N TRP A 132 -4.69 22.16 -16.86
CA TRP A 132 -4.04 21.88 -15.59
C TRP A 132 -2.83 20.96 -15.70
N LEU A 133 -2.68 20.24 -16.82
CA LEU A 133 -1.57 19.33 -17.03
C LEU A 133 -0.53 19.98 -17.95
N PRO A 134 0.77 19.95 -17.60
CA PRO A 134 1.80 20.45 -18.49
C PRO A 134 1.81 19.65 -19.80
N GLU A 135 1.90 20.35 -20.93
CA GLU A 135 1.76 19.83 -22.31
C GLU A 135 2.68 18.64 -22.63
N GLY A 136 3.77 18.46 -21.88
CA GLY A 136 4.72 17.36 -22.05
C GLY A 136 4.22 15.98 -21.59
N ILE A 137 3.09 15.88 -20.88
CA ILE A 137 2.57 14.62 -20.31
C ILE A 137 1.39 14.07 -21.14
N THR A 138 0.59 14.93 -21.76
CA THR A 138 -0.64 14.54 -22.47
C THR A 138 -0.40 14.08 -23.91
N ALA A 139 0.76 14.43 -24.50
CA ALA A 139 1.13 13.95 -25.82
C ALA A 139 1.80 12.56 -25.73
N PRO A 140 1.24 11.49 -26.33
CA PRO A 140 1.88 10.18 -26.34
C PRO A 140 3.18 10.25 -27.15
N LYS A 141 4.32 10.23 -26.45
CA LYS A 141 5.65 10.21 -27.06
C LYS A 141 5.82 8.92 -27.87
N LYS A 142 5.66 9.00 -29.20
CA LYS A 142 5.94 7.90 -30.14
C LYS A 142 7.37 7.39 -29.91
N ARG A 143 7.52 6.24 -29.27
CA ARG A 143 8.81 5.54 -29.11
C ARG A 143 9.28 5.09 -30.50
N SER A 144 10.35 5.68 -31.02
CA SER A 144 11.00 5.21 -32.24
C SER A 144 11.61 3.82 -31.96
N LYS A 145 11.14 2.82 -32.70
CA LYS A 145 11.61 1.43 -32.62
C LYS A 145 12.97 1.38 -33.33
N GLY A 146 14.05 1.33 -32.56
CA GLY A 146 15.41 1.24 -33.07
C GLY A 146 15.61 -0.01 -33.92
N LYS A 147 16.08 0.18 -35.17
CA LYS A 147 16.44 -0.86 -36.12
C LYS A 147 17.88 -1.28 -35.81
N LYS A 148 18.09 -2.47 -35.24
CA LYS A 148 19.45 -3.05 -35.11
C LYS A 148 19.97 -3.41 -36.51
N LYS A 149 21.15 -2.89 -36.85
CA LYS A 149 22.06 -3.46 -37.84
C LYS A 149 23.08 -4.32 -37.10
#